data_AF-A0A7W9V3F6-F1
#
_entry.id   AF-A0A7W9V3F6-F1
#
_cell.length_a   1.000
_cell.length_b   1.000
_cell.length_c   1.000
_cell.angle_alpha   90.00
_cell.angle_beta   90.00
_cell.angle_gamma   90.00
#
_symmetry.space_group_name_H-M   'P 1'
#
loop_
_entity.id
_entity.type
_entity.pdbx_description
1 polymer ?
#
loop_
_entity_poly.entity_id
_entity_poly.type
_entity_poly.pdbx_seq_one_letter_code
_entity_poly.pdbx_strand_id
1 'polypeptide(L)'
;MRAALRQRLLLAAQTDAQAQPAAGGWHSRCLHCRRRLDLRGDGEPLGHCSLEHVVPQAWFGRRAAAALCAQVGDDPNDARNLALACAGCNHAKGRHHDARGPQDARARDVVAALLSARLARWRPPPAPTP
;
A
#
# COMPACT_ATOMS: atom_id res chain seq x y z
N MET A 1 -6.76 10.85 13.83
CA MET A 1 -6.73 9.75 12.84
C MET A 1 -7.38 8.51 13.43
N ARG A 2 -8.14 7.71 12.68
CA ARG A 2 -8.78 6.49 13.22
C ARG A 2 -7.73 5.40 13.53
N ALA A 3 -7.91 4.66 14.63
CA ALA A 3 -6.98 3.60 15.06
C ALA A 3 -6.73 2.54 13.98
N ALA A 4 -7.78 2.13 13.25
CA ALA A 4 -7.66 1.17 12.15
C ALA A 4 -6.73 1.63 11.02
N LEU A 5 -6.69 2.94 10.72
CA LEU A 5 -5.77 3.48 9.70
C LEU A 5 -4.32 3.41 10.17
N ARG A 6 -4.07 3.74 11.45
CA ARG A 6 -2.73 3.64 12.06
C ARG A 6 -2.22 2.20 12.06
N GLN A 7 -3.09 1.25 12.42
CA GLN A 7 -2.76 -0.19 12.36
C GLN A 7 -2.40 -0.64 10.94
N ARG A 8 -3.14 -0.20 9.92
CA ARG A 8 -2.84 -0.52 8.51
C ARG A 8 -1.55 0.10 8.01
N LEU A 9 -1.25 1.34 8.39
CA LEU A 9 0.03 1.98 8.10
C LEU A 9 1.20 1.21 8.72
N LEU A 10 1.04 0.81 9.98
CA LEU A 10 2.05 0.01 10.68
C LEU A 10 2.23 -1.36 10.02
N LEU A 11 1.13 -2.04 9.66
CA LEU A 11 1.16 -3.30 8.92
C LEU A 11 1.88 -3.16 7.57
N ALA A 12 1.61 -2.08 6.83
CA ALA A 12 2.28 -1.79 5.56
C ALA A 12 3.80 -1.60 5.74
N ALA A 13 4.23 -0.91 6.81
CA ALA A 13 5.65 -0.78 7.14
C ALA A 13 6.27 -2.13 7.55
N GLN A 14 5.62 -2.87 8.44
CA GLN A 14 6.15 -4.13 8.97
C GLN A 14 6.33 -5.19 7.88
N THR A 15 5.46 -5.21 6.87
CA THR A 15 5.48 -6.18 5.76
C THR A 15 6.19 -5.66 4.50
N ASP A 16 6.96 -4.59 4.62
CA ASP A 16 7.76 -4.01 3.53
C ASP A 16 9.25 -4.23 3.80
N ALA A 17 9.90 -5.04 2.96
CA ALA A 17 11.31 -5.40 3.03
C ALA A 17 12.25 -4.19 3.03
N GLN A 18 11.81 -3.04 2.51
CA GLN A 18 12.61 -1.82 2.50
C GLN A 18 12.37 -0.91 3.71
N ALA A 19 11.35 -1.22 4.52
CA ALA A 19 11.13 -0.53 5.77
C ALA A 19 12.15 -1.02 6.81
N GLN A 20 12.80 -0.07 7.46
CA GLN A 20 13.76 -0.32 8.53
C GLN A 20 13.28 0.38 9.81
N PRO A 21 13.53 -0.21 10.99
CA PRO A 21 13.23 0.43 12.25
C PRO A 21 14.10 1.69 12.44
N ALA A 22 13.51 2.71 13.05
CA ALA A 22 14.16 3.95 13.44
C ALA A 22 13.82 4.27 14.90
N ALA A 23 14.52 5.22 15.52
CA ALA A 23 14.21 5.66 16.87
C ALA A 23 12.75 6.15 16.96
N GLY A 24 11.90 5.39 17.66
CA GLY A 24 10.48 5.71 17.83
C GLY A 24 9.58 5.36 16.64
N GLY A 25 10.03 4.58 15.64
CA GLY A 25 9.18 4.20 14.51
C GLY A 25 9.88 3.48 13.37
N TRP A 26 9.51 3.85 12.15
CA TRP A 26 9.94 3.23 10.90
C TRP A 26 10.27 4.29 9.86
N HIS A 27 11.27 4.00 9.03
CA HIS A 27 11.46 4.68 7.75
C HIS A 27 11.32 3.70 6.60
N SER A 28 10.74 4.16 5.50
CA SER A 28 10.64 3.41 4.24
C SER A 28 10.68 4.37 3.05
N ARG A 29 10.37 3.86 1.86
CA ARG A 29 10.30 4.60 0.61
C ARG A 29 8.93 4.46 -0.01
N CYS A 30 8.41 5.57 -0.54
CA CYS A 30 7.18 5.60 -1.31
C CYS A 30 7.20 4.53 -2.40
N LEU A 31 6.12 3.77 -2.52
CA LEU A 31 5.97 2.74 -3.56
C LEU A 31 6.13 3.31 -4.98
N HIS A 32 5.68 4.54 -5.21
CA HIS A 32 5.71 5.19 -6.53
C HIS A 32 7.04 5.89 -6.83
N CYS A 33 7.41 6.87 -6.00
CA CYS A 33 8.50 7.80 -6.32
C CYS A 33 9.76 7.61 -5.48
N ARG A 34 9.79 6.60 -4.60
CA ARG A 34 10.96 6.23 -3.78
C ARG A 34 11.42 7.28 -2.76
N ARG A 35 10.72 8.41 -2.66
CA ARG A 35 10.89 9.44 -1.62
C ARG A 35 10.82 8.78 -0.25
N ARG A 36 11.70 9.21 0.67
CA ARG A 36 11.71 8.77 2.06
C ARG A 36 10.38 9.11 2.73
N LEU A 37 9.86 8.17 3.51
CA LEU A 37 8.65 8.30 4.32
C LEU A 37 8.96 7.81 5.73
N ASP A 38 8.42 8.50 6.72
CA ASP A 38 8.62 8.18 8.13
C ASP A 38 7.25 7.94 8.80
N LEU A 39 7.22 6.99 9.72
CA LEU A 39 6.03 6.54 10.44
C LEU A 39 6.41 6.35 11.91
N ARG A 40 5.62 6.85 12.85
CA ARG A 40 5.82 6.56 14.28
C ARG A 40 5.52 5.09 14.57
N GLY A 41 6.06 4.57 15.68
CA GLY A 41 5.90 3.17 16.10
C GLY A 41 4.44 2.77 16.37
N ASP A 42 3.57 3.75 16.55
CA ASP A 42 2.14 3.59 16.79
C ASP A 42 1.28 3.72 15.51
N GLY A 43 1.94 3.80 14.35
CA GLY A 43 1.30 3.91 13.03
C GLY A 43 0.89 5.33 12.62
N GLU A 44 1.26 6.36 13.37
CA GLU A 44 1.01 7.75 12.96
C GLU A 44 2.00 8.20 11.86
N PRO A 45 1.51 8.64 10.68
CA PRO A 45 2.39 9.10 9.60
C PRO A 45 3.02 10.44 9.93
N LEU A 46 4.31 10.58 9.60
CA LEU A 46 5.01 11.85 9.69
C LEU A 46 5.08 12.50 8.30
N GLY A 47 4.88 13.83 8.27
CA GLY A 47 4.90 14.61 7.04
C GLY A 47 3.87 14.14 6.02
N HIS A 48 4.32 13.75 4.83
CA HIS A 48 3.46 13.36 3.70
C HIS A 48 3.26 11.85 3.56
N CYS A 49 3.56 11.04 4.58
CA CYS A 49 3.32 9.61 4.55
C CYS A 49 1.81 9.30 4.55
N SER A 50 1.39 8.33 3.72
CA SER A 50 0.00 7.92 3.57
C SER A 50 -0.09 6.42 3.28
N LEU A 51 -1.28 5.85 3.50
CA LEU A 51 -1.59 4.47 3.18
C LEU A 51 -2.11 4.37 1.74
N GLU A 52 -1.51 3.49 0.97
CA GLU A 52 -1.91 3.15 -0.39
C GLU A 52 -2.56 1.76 -0.40
N HIS A 53 -3.76 1.66 -0.98
CA HIS A 53 -4.32 0.40 -1.46
C HIS A 53 -3.88 0.21 -2.90
N VAL A 54 -2.95 -0.71 -3.13
CA VAL A 54 -2.28 -0.83 -4.44
C VAL A 54 -3.29 -1.18 -5.53
N VAL A 55 -4.06 -2.25 -5.31
CA VAL A 55 -5.32 -2.49 -6.02
C VAL A 55 -6.42 -1.70 -5.31
N PRO A 56 -7.13 -0.79 -6.01
CA PRO A 56 -8.18 0.01 -5.40
C PRO A 56 -9.29 -0.85 -4.81
N GLN A 57 -9.79 -0.50 -3.62
CA GLN A 57 -10.83 -1.28 -2.95
C GLN A 57 -12.09 -1.45 -3.81
N ALA A 58 -12.47 -0.42 -4.59
CA ALA A 58 -13.62 -0.45 -5.48
C ALA A 58 -13.48 -1.42 -6.67
N TRP A 59 -12.29 -2.00 -6.90
CA TRP A 59 -12.04 -2.96 -7.96
C TRP A 59 -12.28 -4.40 -7.52
N PHE A 60 -12.30 -4.68 -6.22
CA PHE A 60 -12.60 -6.02 -5.71
C PHE A 60 -14.04 -6.42 -6.10
N GLY A 61 -14.21 -7.67 -6.54
CA GLY A 61 -15.46 -8.18 -7.11
C GLY A 61 -15.73 -7.76 -8.57
N ARG A 62 -14.90 -6.91 -9.18
CA ARG A 62 -15.04 -6.58 -10.62
C ARG A 62 -14.30 -7.62 -11.47
N ARG A 63 -15.01 -8.22 -12.44
CA ARG A 63 -14.44 -9.23 -13.35
C ARG A 63 -13.15 -8.76 -14.04
N ALA A 64 -13.10 -7.50 -14.47
CA ALA A 64 -11.92 -6.94 -15.15
C ALA A 64 -10.67 -6.80 -14.25
N ALA A 65 -10.84 -6.82 -12.92
CA ALA A 65 -9.75 -6.74 -11.95
C ALA A 65 -9.41 -8.09 -11.30
N ALA A 66 -10.15 -9.16 -11.60
CA ALA A 66 -10.08 -10.43 -10.88
C ALA A 66 -8.65 -11.00 -10.79
N ALA A 67 -7.89 -10.93 -11.89
CA ALA A 67 -6.50 -11.41 -11.92
C ALA A 67 -5.54 -10.59 -11.04
N LEU A 68 -5.82 -9.30 -10.81
CA LEU A 68 -5.03 -8.46 -9.91
C LEU A 68 -5.43 -8.73 -8.45
N CYS A 69 -6.73 -8.79 -8.16
CA CYS A 69 -7.22 -9.10 -6.82
C CYS A 69 -6.76 -10.49 -6.34
N ALA A 70 -6.77 -11.50 -7.21
CA ALA A 70 -6.35 -12.87 -6.86
C ALA A 70 -4.92 -12.96 -6.28
N GLN A 71 -4.03 -12.03 -6.62
CA GLN A 71 -2.66 -12.00 -6.09
C GLN A 71 -2.59 -11.59 -4.61
N VAL A 72 -3.63 -10.91 -4.11
CA VAL A 72 -3.74 -10.45 -2.72
C VAL A 72 -4.90 -11.07 -1.97
N GLY A 73 -5.70 -11.93 -2.62
CA GLY A 73 -6.89 -12.56 -2.06
C GLY A 73 -8.14 -11.66 -2.14
N ASP A 74 -9.16 -11.99 -1.34
CA ASP A 74 -10.46 -11.31 -1.37
C ASP A 74 -10.58 -10.14 -0.38
N ASP A 75 -9.61 -9.96 0.53
CA ASP A 75 -9.60 -8.81 1.45
C ASP A 75 -8.85 -7.62 0.84
N PRO A 76 -9.52 -6.48 0.57
CA PRO A 76 -8.86 -5.28 0.10
C PRO A 76 -7.80 -4.73 1.07
N ASN A 77 -7.85 -5.11 2.34
CA ASN A 77 -6.90 -4.69 3.37
C ASN A 77 -5.80 -5.74 3.65
N ASP A 78 -5.68 -6.79 2.83
CA ASP A 78 -4.58 -7.74 2.93
C ASP A 78 -3.23 -6.98 2.90
N ALA A 79 -2.28 -7.40 3.74
CA ALA A 79 -0.99 -6.73 3.86
C ALA A 79 -0.20 -6.66 2.54
N ARG A 80 -0.42 -7.62 1.63
CA ARG A 80 0.13 -7.63 0.26
C ARG A 80 -0.44 -6.50 -0.60
N ASN A 81 -1.65 -6.02 -0.31
CA ASN A 81 -2.31 -4.90 -0.99
C ASN A 81 -2.06 -3.53 -0.32
N LEU A 82 -1.46 -3.49 0.88
CA LEU A 82 -1.19 -2.26 1.61
C LEU A 82 0.25 -1.81 1.43
N ALA A 83 0.46 -0.53 1.13
CA ALA A 83 1.79 0.06 0.97
C ALA A 83 1.89 1.47 1.56
N LEU A 84 3.11 1.91 1.87
CA LEU A 84 3.38 3.32 2.17
C LEU A 84 3.62 4.11 0.88
N ALA A 85 2.93 5.24 0.74
CA ALA A 85 3.11 6.18 -0.36
C ALA A 85 3.13 7.63 0.14
N CYS A 86 3.75 8.53 -0.62
CA CYS A 86 3.58 9.95 -0.33
C CYS A 86 2.19 10.40 -0.76
N ALA A 87 1.60 11.35 -0.02
CA ALA A 87 0.25 11.84 -0.25
C ALA A 87 0.04 12.35 -1.69
N GLY A 88 1.05 12.97 -2.31
CA GLY A 88 0.98 13.43 -3.69
C GLY A 88 0.83 12.31 -4.72
N CYS A 89 1.63 11.23 -4.60
CA CYS A 89 1.52 10.07 -5.49
C CYS A 89 0.21 9.32 -5.30
N ASN A 90 -0.20 9.10 -4.04
CA ASN A 90 -1.46 8.45 -3.70
C ASN A 90 -2.65 9.22 -4.28
N HIS A 91 -2.71 10.54 -4.03
CA HIS A 91 -3.76 11.40 -4.59
C HIS A 91 -3.78 11.42 -6.12
N ALA A 92 -2.61 11.48 -6.77
CA ALA A 92 -2.53 11.42 -8.22
C ALA A 92 -3.04 10.08 -8.78
N LYS A 93 -2.68 8.95 -8.15
CA LYS A 93 -3.20 7.63 -8.54
C LYS A 93 -4.72 7.59 -8.40
N GLY A 94 -5.26 8.06 -7.27
CA GLY A 94 -6.70 8.13 -7.01
C GLY A 94 -7.48 8.90 -8.08
N ARG A 95 -7.00 10.10 -8.44
CA ARG A 95 -7.67 10.97 -9.44
C ARG A 95 -7.59 10.43 -10.88
N HIS A 96 -6.61 9.58 -11.18
CA HIS A 96 -6.36 9.13 -12.54
C HIS A 96 -6.68 7.65 -12.72
N HIS A 97 -5.85 6.78 -12.16
CA HIS A 97 -5.93 5.34 -12.43
C HIS A 97 -7.11 4.71 -11.71
N ASP A 98 -7.34 5.06 -10.44
CA ASP A 98 -8.41 4.45 -9.67
C ASP A 98 -9.78 4.91 -10.20
N ALA A 99 -9.91 6.19 -10.54
CA ALA A 99 -11.12 6.80 -11.09
C ALA A 99 -11.51 6.26 -12.47
N ARG A 100 -10.54 5.92 -13.34
CA ARG A 100 -10.81 5.30 -14.65
C ARG A 100 -11.32 3.86 -14.54
N GLY A 101 -11.04 3.20 -13.42
CA GLY A 101 -11.54 1.88 -13.12
C GLY A 101 -10.83 0.75 -13.89
N PRO A 102 -11.19 -0.51 -13.61
CA PRO A 102 -10.47 -1.67 -14.12
C PRO A 102 -10.77 -2.00 -15.59
N GLN A 103 -11.68 -1.27 -16.25
CA GLN A 103 -11.94 -1.45 -17.68
C GLN A 103 -10.90 -0.72 -18.53
N ASP A 104 -10.32 0.35 -18.01
CA ASP A 104 -9.24 1.10 -18.66
C ASP A 104 -7.94 0.28 -18.62
N ALA A 105 -7.40 -0.04 -19.80
CA ALA A 105 -6.18 -0.84 -19.93
C ALA A 105 -4.97 -0.17 -19.27
N ARG A 106 -4.82 1.15 -19.44
CA ARG A 106 -3.69 1.88 -18.89
C ARG A 106 -3.74 1.94 -17.36
N ALA A 107 -4.92 2.12 -16.78
CA ALA A 107 -5.13 2.07 -15.34
C ALA A 107 -4.75 0.68 -14.78
N ARG A 108 -5.20 -0.40 -15.44
CA ARG A 108 -4.82 -1.76 -15.06
C ARG A 108 -3.31 -1.98 -15.13
N ASP A 109 -2.64 -1.55 -16.19
CA ASP A 109 -1.19 -1.74 -16.34
C ASP A 109 -0.40 -1.01 -15.25
N VAL A 110 -0.82 0.21 -14.90
CA VAL A 110 -0.18 0.97 -13.82
C VAL A 110 -0.39 0.30 -12.47
N VAL A 111 -1.62 -0.14 -12.16
CA VAL A 111 -1.91 -0.88 -10.92
C VAL A 111 -1.14 -2.20 -10.89
N ALA A 112 -1.04 -2.92 -12.01
CA ALA A 112 -0.27 -4.16 -12.11
C ALA A 112 1.22 -3.94 -11.82
N ALA A 113 1.82 -2.88 -12.38
CA ALA A 113 3.22 -2.54 -12.13
C ALA A 113 3.46 -2.17 -10.64
N LEU A 114 2.55 -1.40 -10.03
CA LEU A 114 2.63 -1.06 -8.61
C LEU A 114 2.45 -2.30 -7.72
N LEU A 115 1.54 -3.20 -8.08
CA LEU A 115 1.31 -4.45 -7.36
C LEU A 115 2.54 -5.35 -7.43
N SER A 116 3.12 -5.50 -8.61
CA SER A 116 4.39 -6.22 -8.79
C SER A 116 5.49 -5.63 -7.90
N ALA A 117 5.66 -4.30 -7.89
CA ALA A 117 6.63 -3.63 -7.02
C ALA A 117 6.34 -3.83 -5.53
N ARG A 118 5.05 -3.86 -5.13
CA ARG A 118 4.67 -4.11 -3.75
C ARG A 118 4.96 -5.54 -3.31
N LEU A 119 4.62 -6.52 -4.15
CA LEU A 119 4.86 -7.94 -3.90
C LEU A 119 6.36 -8.26 -3.88
N ALA A 120 7.16 -7.62 -4.73
CA ALA A 120 8.62 -7.73 -4.68
C ALA A 120 9.23 -7.18 -3.37
N ARG A 121 8.54 -6.23 -2.72
CA ARG A 121 8.90 -5.70 -1.40
C ARG A 121 8.22 -6.44 -0.26
N TRP A 122 7.35 -7.40 -0.53
CA TRP A 122 6.58 -8.03 0.54
C TRP A 122 7.47 -8.94 1.39
N ARG A 123 7.26 -8.88 2.70
CA ARG A 123 7.78 -9.87 3.66
C ARG A 123 6.66 -10.27 4.62
N PRO A 124 6.68 -11.50 5.16
CA PRO A 124 5.71 -11.93 6.16
C PRO A 124 5.64 -10.97 7.35
N PRO A 125 4.46 -10.77 7.96
CA PRO A 125 4.36 -10.00 9.19
C PRO A 125 5.21 -10.64 10.30
N PRO A 126 5.76 -9.85 11.24
CA PRO A 126 6.47 -10.41 12.37
C PRO A 126 5.56 -11.36 13.14
N ALA A 127 6.13 -12.46 13.63
CA ALA A 127 5.39 -13.39 14.49
C ALA A 127 4.82 -12.63 15.70
N PRO A 128 3.61 -12.98 16.17
CA PRO A 128 3.12 -12.43 17.43
C PRO A 128 4.12 -12.77 18.53
N THR A 129 4.52 -11.76 19.31
CA THR A 129 5.32 -11.98 20.51
C THR A 129 4.49 -12.82 21.48
N PRO A 130 5.03 -13.92 22.06
CA PRO A 130 4.31 -14.79 22.99
C PRO A 130 3.88 -14.06 24.28
#